data_AF-A0A7J9VW78-F1
#
_entry.id   AF-A0A7J9VW78-F1
#
_cell.length_a   1.000
_cell.length_b   1.000
_cell.length_c   1.000
_cell.angle_alpha   90.00
_cell.angle_beta   90.00
_cell.angle_gamma   90.00
#
_symmetry.space_group_name_H-M   'P 1'
#
loop_
_entity.id
_entity.type
_entity.pdbx_description
1 polymer ?
#
loop_
_entity_poly.entity_id
_entity_poly.type
_entity_poly.pdbx_seq_one_letter_code
_entity_poly.pdbx_strand_id
1 'polypeptide(L)' 'MTEAIARWRAVLEHDVYLCGLPPMIDAAVPQLLATGVRRRNIYFDAFTPATSPGTNHDVA' A
#
# COMPACT_ATOMS: atom_id res chain seq x y z
N MET A 1 -9.24 1.11 -3.14
CA MET A 1 -7.98 1.88 -3.05
C MET A 1 -7.51 2.42 -4.40
N THR A 2 -7.57 1.62 -5.47
CA THR A 2 -7.26 2.03 -6.86
C THR A 2 -8.14 3.13 -7.44
N GLU A 3 -9.42 3.20 -7.04
CA GLU A 3 -10.40 4.14 -7.60
C GLU A 3 -10.13 5.62 -7.20
N ALA A 4 -9.62 5.85 -5.99
CA ALA A 4 -9.25 7.20 -5.53
C ALA A 4 -8.07 7.79 -6.33
N ILE A 5 -7.15 6.95 -6.80
CA ILE A 5 -5.98 7.36 -7.61
C ILE A 5 -6.43 7.84 -8.99
N ALA A 6 -7.48 7.24 -9.55
CA ALA A 6 -8.01 7.63 -10.86
C ALA A 6 -8.69 9.01 -10.84
N ARG A 7 -9.20 9.45 -9.68
CA ARG A 7 -10.03 10.65 -9.54
C ARG A 7 -9.27 11.99 -9.54
N TRP A 8 -8.00 12.02 -9.13
CA TRP A 8 -7.23 13.27 -8.93
C TRP A 8 -6.19 13.58 -10.05
N ARG A 9 -6.43 13.07 -11.26
CA ARG A 9 -5.44 12.92 -12.35
C ARG A 9 -4.97 14.20 -13.08
N ALA A 10 -5.17 15.40 -12.53
CA ALA A 10 -4.99 16.65 -13.27
C ALA A 10 -3.77 17.49 -12.83
N VAL A 11 -2.55 16.97 -12.97
CA VAL A 11 -1.30 17.78 -12.95
C VAL A 11 -0.77 18.17 -11.55
N LEU A 12 -0.54 17.19 -10.68
CA LEU A 12 0.21 17.44 -9.45
C LEU A 12 1.35 16.42 -9.33
N GLU A 13 2.54 16.94 -9.04
CA GLU A 13 3.68 16.17 -8.57
C GLU A 13 3.34 15.63 -7.17
N HIS A 14 2.50 14.59 -7.08
CA HIS A 14 1.98 14.11 -5.81
C HIS A 14 3.06 13.33 -5.06
N ASP A 15 3.18 13.64 -3.76
CA ASP A 15 3.80 12.74 -2.80
C ASP A 15 2.75 11.73 -2.31
N VAL A 16 3.09 10.45 -2.39
CA VAL A 16 2.21 9.34 -2.04
C VAL A 16 2.75 8.66 -0.80
N TYR A 17 1.91 8.58 0.23
CA TYR A 17 2.21 7.94 1.50
C TYR A 17 1.40 6.66 1.63
N LEU A 18 2.09 5.53 1.80
CA LEU A 18 1.51 4.21 1.97
C LEU A 18 1.79 3.71 3.39
N CYS A 19 0.86 2.96 3.96
CA CYS A 19 1.03 2.23 5.20
C CYS A 19 0.36 0.87 5.03
N GLY A 20 1.06 -0.22 5.31
CA GLY A 20 0.53 -1.55 5.03
C GLY A 20 1.48 -2.69 5.34
N LEU A 21 0.97 -3.90 5.14
CA LEU A 21 1.78 -5.11 5.08
C LEU A 21 2.80 -5.02 3.94
N PRO A 22 4.02 -5.56 4.08
CA PRO A 22 5.03 -5.52 3.01
C PRO A 22 4.50 -6.03 1.65
N PRO A 23 3.75 -7.15 1.56
CA PRO A 23 3.14 -7.59 0.30
C PRO A 23 2.15 -6.58 -0.32
N MET A 24 1.46 -5.78 0.50
CA MET A 24 0.55 -4.75 -0.01
C MET A 24 1.33 -3.58 -0.60
N ILE A 25 2.43 -3.19 0.04
CA ILE A 25 3.30 -2.11 -0.45
C ILE A 25 3.94 -2.54 -1.77
N ASP A 26 4.46 -3.77 -1.84
CA ASP A 26 5.07 -4.34 -3.04
C ASP A 26 4.10 -4.38 -4.23
N ALA A 27 2.81 -4.64 -3.97
CA ALA A 27 1.77 -4.60 -5.00
C ALA A 27 1.37 -3.18 -5.43
N ALA A 28 1.41 -2.20 -4.52
CA ALA A 28 0.96 -0.83 -4.78
C ALA A 28 2.00 0.01 -5.55
N VAL A 29 3.29 -0.15 -5.26
CA VAL A 29 4.36 0.67 -5.86
C VAL A 29 4.39 0.60 -7.40
N PRO A 30 4.32 -0.58 -8.06
CA PRO A 30 4.32 -0.66 -9.53
C PRO A 30 3.13 0.07 -10.16
N GLN A 31 1.97 0.04 -9.51
CA GLN A 31 0.77 0.73 -10.00
C GLN A 31 0.95 2.25 -9.95
N LEU A 32 1.53 2.78 -8.87
CA LEU A 32 1.82 4.22 -8.74
C LEU A 32 2.86 4.71 -9.75
N LEU A 33 3.88 3.89 -10.03
CA LEU A 33 4.86 4.20 -11.07
C LEU A 33 4.19 4.23 -12.47
N ALA A 34 3.31 3.28 -12.75
CA ALA A 34 2.58 3.21 -14.02
C ALA A 34 1.60 4.40 -14.21
N THR A 35 1.10 5.01 -13.13
CA THR A 35 0.26 6.20 -13.19
C THR A 35 1.05 7.51 -13.32
N GLY A 36 2.38 7.46 -13.27
CA GLY A 36 3.26 8.61 -13.45
C GLY A 36 3.81 9.22 -12.16
N VAL A 37 3.58 8.60 -10.99
CA VAL A 37 4.21 9.03 -9.74
C VAL A 37 5.70 8.74 -9.82
N ARG A 38 6.52 9.75 -9.53
CA ARG A 38 7.98 9.60 -9.53
C ARG A 38 8.39 8.78 -8.33
N ARG A 39 9.33 7.85 -8.49
CA ARG A 39 9.80 6.96 -7.38
C ARG A 39 10.15 7.72 -6.10
N ARG A 40 10.84 8.87 -6.24
CA ARG A 40 11.26 9.72 -5.11
C ARG A 40 10.09 10.35 -4.33
N ASN A 41 8.89 10.33 -4.89
CA ASN A 41 7.67 10.85 -4.29
C ASN A 41 6.83 9.72 -3.63
N ILE A 42 7.35 8.49 -3.54
CA ILE A 42 6.64 7.35 -2.95
C ILE A 42 7.30 7.03 -1.60
N TYR A 43 6.55 7.24 -0.52
CA TYR A 43 6.96 6.98 0.85
C TYR A 43 6.07 5.87 1.39
N PHE A 44 6.65 4.93 2.13
CA PHE A 44 5.89 3.84 2.73
C PHE A 44 6.41 3.50 4.11
N ASP A 45 5.48 3.16 5.00
CA ASP A 45 5.76 2.56 6.29
C ASP A 45 5.19 1.14 6.33
N ALA A 46 6.04 0.17 6.61
CA ALA A 46 5.66 -1.23 6.64
C ALA A 46 5.38 -1.63 8.08
N PHE A 47 4.15 -2.02 8.38
CA PHE A 47 3.83 -2.64 9.66
C PHE A 47 3.67 -4.14 9.50
N THR A 48 4.23 -4.89 10.43
CA THR A 48 3.90 -6.30 10.62
C THR A 48 2.83 -6.34 11.70
N PRO A 49 1.58 -6.75 11.39
CA PRO A 49 0.59 -7.01 12.42
C PRO A 49 1.22 -7.98 13.42
N ALA A 50 1.14 -7.67 14.72
CA ALA A 50 1.37 -8.69 15.71
C ALA A 50 0.39 -9.82 15.37
N THR A 51 0.88 -10.94 14.87
CA THR A 51 0.11 -12.17 14.83
C THR A 51 -0.22 -12.46 16.28
N SER A 52 -1.39 -12.03 16.74
CA SER A 52 -1.96 -12.58 17.96
C SER A 52 -2.04 -14.08 17.72
N PRO A 53 -1.35 -14.92 18.49
CA PRO A 53 -1.58 -16.36 18.44
C PRO A 53 -2.98 -16.59 18.99
N GLY A 54 -3.98 -16.54 18.11
CA GLY A 54 -5.38 -16.65 18.46
C GLY A 54 -5.93 -17.98 17.98
N THR A 55 -6.21 -18.85 18.95
CA THR A 55 -7.16 -19.97 18.92
C THR A 55 -6.78 -21.21 18.12
N ASN A 56 -6.23 -22.22 18.83
CA ASN A 56 -6.42 -23.63 18.50
C ASN A 56 -7.92 -23.89 18.30
N HIS A 57 -8.32 -24.16 17.06
CA HIS A 57 -9.56 -24.85 16.75
C HIS A 57 -9.20 -26.23 16.18
N ASP A 58 -8.50 -27.03 16.99
CA ASP A 58 -8.50 -28.48 16.85
C ASP A 58 -9.66 -29.00 17.70
N VAL A 59 -10.69 -29.44 16.99
CA VAL A 59 -11.91 -30.03 17.50
C VAL A 59 -11.62 -31.37 18.18
N ALA A 60 -12.04 -31.50 19.43
CA ALA A 60 -12.30 -32.76 20.13
C ALA A 60 -13.77 -32.79 20.55
#